data_AF-A0A849WK04-F1
#
_entry.id   AF-A0A849WK04-F1
#
_cell.length_a   1.000
_cell.length_b   1.000
_cell.length_c   1.000
_cell.angle_alpha   90.00
_cell.angle_beta   90.00
_cell.angle_gamma   90.00
#
_symmetry.space_group_name_H-M   'P 1'
#
loop_
_entity.id
_entity.type
_entity.pdbx_description
1 polymer ?
#
loop_
_entity_poly.entity_id
_entity_poly.type
_entity_poly.pdbx_seq_one_letter_code
_entity_poly.pdbx_strand_id
1 'polypeptide(L)'
;MRCLLLLMTFVFLSSLFAESITPDSAGWTLVRRVSQTSTTWHPATDSLMGTDVYGTATTNQTSNSTFSVNFNNAVAGWDQILLITGDRQKWMIINKSQILTTSSSSFYIEVLASHQSSTPYTTLIYNRSTSVEDPWLSALDHHYGGRVSTSDDDVHSMLYGENSFTGWSYWRANHLGANVFIRNSVVSVPELSNSLLFFLGIVAYFFIHGKR
;
A
#
# COMPACT_ATOMS: atom_id res chain seq x y z
N MET A 1 -6.08 54.23 -0.66
CA MET A 1 -7.04 53.10 -0.69
C MET A 1 -6.35 51.89 -1.31
N ARG A 2 -6.49 50.72 -0.68
CA ARG A 2 -6.05 49.37 -1.09
C ARG A 2 -4.54 49.13 -0.95
N CYS A 3 -4.03 48.09 -0.31
CA CYS A 3 -4.63 46.94 0.39
C CYS A 3 -3.50 46.38 1.27
N LEU A 4 -3.54 46.65 2.58
CA LEU A 4 -2.66 46.04 3.57
C LEU A 4 -3.41 44.83 4.13
N LEU A 5 -3.39 43.72 3.39
CA LEU A 5 -3.96 42.46 3.84
C LEU A 5 -3.24 41.30 3.15
N LEU A 6 -2.07 40.92 3.67
CA LEU A 6 -1.49 39.62 3.38
C LEU A 6 -0.65 39.15 4.57
N LEU A 7 -1.30 39.01 5.73
CA LEU A 7 -0.70 38.37 6.89
C LEU A 7 -1.73 37.48 7.60
N MET A 8 -2.37 36.58 6.86
CA MET A 8 -3.08 35.42 7.43
C MET A 8 -3.01 34.28 6.43
N THR A 9 -2.85 33.05 6.94
CA THR A 9 -2.61 31.78 6.22
C THR A 9 -1.17 31.68 5.71
N PHE A 10 -0.30 30.76 6.15
CA PHE A 10 -0.48 29.33 6.32
C PHE A 10 0.34 28.85 7.52
N VAL A 11 -0.30 28.65 8.67
CA VAL A 11 0.06 27.54 9.56
C VAL A 11 -1.09 26.56 9.46
N PHE A 12 -1.24 25.96 8.28
CA PHE A 12 -1.89 24.66 8.23
C PHE A 12 -0.84 23.69 8.73
N LEU A 13 -0.99 23.31 9.99
CA LEU A 13 -0.39 22.10 10.53
C LEU A 13 -0.95 20.97 9.67
N SER A 14 -0.28 20.69 8.56
CA SER A 14 -0.63 19.62 7.65
C SER A 14 -0.43 18.34 8.43
N SER A 15 -1.51 17.81 8.97
CA SER A 15 -1.73 16.37 8.89
C SER A 15 -1.61 16.05 7.39
N LEU A 16 -0.39 15.79 6.95
CA LEU A 16 -0.07 15.34 5.61
C LEU A 16 -0.72 13.97 5.50
N PHE A 17 -1.97 13.93 5.06
CA PHE A 17 -2.50 12.72 4.46
C PHE A 17 -1.45 12.27 3.44
N ALA A 18 -1.05 11.01 3.52
CA ALA A 18 -0.04 10.50 2.62
C ALA A 18 -0.51 10.75 1.18
N GLU A 19 0.38 11.29 0.35
CA GLU A 19 0.10 11.57 -1.05
C GLU A 19 -0.48 10.31 -1.73
N SER A 20 -1.46 10.49 -2.61
CA SER A 20 -2.04 9.37 -3.35
C SER A 20 -0.93 8.64 -4.11
N ILE A 21 -0.73 7.36 -3.82
CA ILE A 21 0.29 6.57 -4.52
C ILE A 21 -0.16 6.27 -5.96
N THR A 22 0.75 6.46 -6.91
CA THR A 22 0.57 6.10 -8.32
C THR A 22 1.52 4.96 -8.67
N PRO A 23 1.08 3.68 -8.56
CA PRO A 23 1.97 2.54 -8.81
C PRO A 23 2.65 2.59 -10.19
N ASP A 24 1.92 3.11 -11.19
CA ASP A 24 2.35 3.18 -12.59
C ASP A 24 3.60 4.05 -12.83
N SER A 25 3.98 4.92 -11.89
CA SER A 25 5.12 5.85 -12.05
C SER A 25 6.29 5.57 -11.12
N ALA A 26 6.20 4.59 -10.21
CA ALA A 26 7.15 4.40 -9.11
C ALA A 26 7.85 3.03 -9.08
N GLY A 27 7.97 2.39 -10.25
CA GLY A 27 8.68 1.12 -10.43
C GLY A 27 7.94 -0.11 -9.89
N TRP A 28 6.64 0.02 -9.63
CA TRP A 28 5.80 -1.07 -9.14
C TRP A 28 5.29 -1.95 -10.28
N THR A 29 5.35 -3.26 -10.09
CA THR A 29 4.79 -4.25 -11.02
C THR A 29 3.59 -4.91 -10.38
N LEU A 30 2.41 -4.85 -11.04
CA LEU A 30 1.22 -5.57 -10.60
C LEU A 30 1.43 -7.07 -10.79
N VAL A 31 1.40 -7.84 -9.70
CA VAL A 31 1.69 -9.27 -9.74
C VAL A 31 0.55 -10.15 -9.27
N ARG A 32 -0.40 -9.59 -8.53
CA ARG A 32 -1.53 -10.35 -8.01
C ARG A 32 -2.72 -9.44 -7.74
N ARG A 33 -3.92 -9.91 -8.05
CA ARG A 33 -5.17 -9.15 -7.94
C ARG A 33 -6.34 -10.04 -7.52
N VAL A 34 -7.24 -9.49 -6.71
CA VAL A 34 -8.62 -9.96 -6.55
C VAL A 34 -9.57 -8.92 -7.15
N SER A 35 -10.47 -9.37 -8.03
CA SER A 35 -11.56 -8.55 -8.56
C SER A 35 -12.49 -8.05 -7.45
N GLN A 36 -13.07 -6.86 -7.65
CA GLN A 36 -14.14 -6.35 -6.78
C GLN A 36 -15.35 -7.29 -6.69
N THR A 37 -15.67 -8.00 -7.78
CA THR A 37 -16.82 -8.91 -7.83
C THR A 37 -16.53 -10.28 -7.21
N SER A 38 -15.29 -10.53 -6.79
CA SER A 38 -14.91 -11.78 -6.11
C SER A 38 -15.55 -11.85 -4.73
N THR A 39 -16.15 -12.99 -4.42
CA THR A 39 -16.71 -13.28 -3.09
C THR A 39 -15.64 -13.72 -2.09
N THR A 40 -14.44 -14.07 -2.57
CA THR A 40 -13.33 -14.61 -1.77
C THR A 40 -12.04 -13.81 -1.97
N TRP A 41 -11.13 -13.93 -1.01
CA TRP A 41 -9.74 -13.49 -1.10
C TRP A 41 -8.92 -14.32 -2.11
N HIS A 42 -7.61 -14.08 -2.18
CA HIS A 42 -6.72 -14.78 -3.11
C HIS A 42 -6.83 -16.31 -2.92
N PRO A 43 -6.90 -17.09 -4.01
CA PRO A 43 -6.76 -18.56 -3.93
C PRO A 43 -5.38 -19.03 -3.46
N ALA A 44 -4.38 -18.14 -3.45
CA ALA A 44 -3.04 -18.43 -2.98
C ALA A 44 -3.02 -18.95 -1.54
N THR A 45 -1.99 -19.74 -1.24
CA THR A 45 -1.65 -20.29 0.08
C THR A 45 -0.13 -20.19 0.33
N ASP A 46 0.51 -19.24 -0.35
CA ASP A 46 1.95 -19.07 -0.43
C ASP A 46 2.49 -18.00 0.53
N SER A 47 1.67 -17.54 1.48
CA SER A 47 2.06 -16.54 2.47
C SER A 47 2.61 -15.25 1.82
N LEU A 48 1.99 -14.83 0.73
CA LEU A 48 2.33 -13.66 -0.09
C LEU A 48 3.72 -13.76 -0.77
N MET A 49 4.30 -14.96 -0.82
CA MET A 49 5.63 -15.17 -1.42
C MET A 49 5.62 -15.20 -2.95
N GLY A 50 4.46 -15.32 -3.58
CA GLY A 50 4.32 -15.23 -5.03
C GLY A 50 4.75 -16.48 -5.79
N THR A 51 4.60 -17.66 -5.18
CA THR A 51 4.82 -18.96 -5.82
C THR A 51 3.56 -19.52 -6.47
N ASP A 52 2.38 -19.16 -5.96
CA ASP A 52 1.10 -19.61 -6.49
C ASP A 52 0.71 -18.76 -7.71
N VAL A 53 0.52 -19.43 -8.85
CA VAL A 53 0.21 -18.83 -10.15
C VAL A 53 -1.17 -19.29 -10.60
N TYR A 54 -2.05 -18.34 -10.89
CA TYR A 54 -3.43 -18.63 -11.30
C TYR A 54 -4.05 -17.47 -12.08
N GLY A 55 -5.13 -17.77 -12.83
CA GLY A 55 -5.86 -16.80 -13.62
C GLY A 55 -5.07 -16.25 -14.81
N THR A 56 -5.65 -15.25 -15.48
CA THR A 56 -5.01 -14.56 -16.61
C THR A 56 -4.57 -13.18 -16.15
N ALA A 57 -3.26 -12.93 -16.22
CA ALA A 57 -2.68 -11.66 -15.80
C ALA A 57 -3.09 -10.50 -16.72
N THR A 58 -3.19 -9.32 -16.14
CA THR A 58 -3.45 -8.06 -16.84
C THR A 58 -2.77 -6.91 -16.10
N THR A 59 -2.44 -5.85 -16.80
CA THR A 59 -1.92 -4.61 -16.20
C THR A 59 -3.04 -3.70 -15.67
N ASN A 60 -4.30 -3.99 -16.00
CA ASN A 60 -5.44 -3.20 -15.54
C ASN A 60 -5.77 -3.51 -14.06
N GLN A 61 -5.43 -2.56 -13.19
CA GLN A 61 -5.58 -2.60 -11.73
C GLN A 61 -7.02 -2.52 -11.23
N THR A 62 -8.01 -2.34 -12.12
CA THR A 62 -9.45 -2.36 -11.80
C THR A 62 -10.20 -3.39 -12.63
N SER A 63 -9.49 -4.23 -13.39
CA SER A 63 -10.08 -5.29 -14.18
C SER A 63 -10.95 -6.24 -13.35
N ASN A 64 -11.99 -6.79 -13.98
CA ASN A 64 -12.79 -7.86 -13.41
C ASN A 64 -12.08 -9.21 -13.54
N SER A 65 -10.86 -9.31 -13.00
CA SER A 65 -10.01 -10.49 -13.08
C SER A 65 -9.31 -10.74 -11.75
N THR A 66 -9.23 -12.00 -11.36
CA THR A 66 -8.47 -12.46 -10.19
C THR A 66 -7.31 -13.31 -10.71
N PHE A 67 -6.08 -12.90 -10.42
CA PHE A 67 -4.89 -13.58 -10.92
C PHE A 67 -3.71 -13.44 -9.96
N SER A 68 -2.70 -14.27 -10.17
CA SER A 68 -1.38 -14.18 -9.58
C SER A 68 -0.36 -14.70 -10.59
N VAL A 69 0.75 -13.97 -10.75
CA VAL A 69 1.93 -14.44 -11.50
C VAL A 69 3.03 -14.85 -10.53
N ASN A 70 4.06 -15.52 -11.02
CA ASN A 70 5.22 -15.81 -10.19
C ASN A 70 6.02 -14.51 -9.94
N PHE A 71 6.22 -14.15 -8.67
CA PHE A 71 6.80 -12.85 -8.32
C PHE A 71 8.29 -12.75 -8.70
N ASN A 72 9.05 -13.83 -8.54
CA ASN A 72 10.46 -13.87 -8.93
C ASN A 72 10.66 -13.75 -10.44
N ASN A 73 9.72 -14.30 -11.23
CA ASN A 73 9.74 -14.14 -12.69
C ASN A 73 9.33 -12.72 -13.11
N ALA A 74 8.42 -12.08 -12.37
CA ALA A 74 7.93 -10.74 -12.68
C ALA A 74 8.96 -9.64 -12.36
N VAL A 75 9.59 -9.71 -11.19
CA VAL A 75 10.61 -8.74 -10.76
C VAL A 75 11.75 -9.47 -10.07
N ALA A 76 12.88 -9.63 -10.76
CA ALA A 76 14.05 -10.27 -10.19
C ALA A 76 14.58 -9.49 -8.97
N GLY A 77 14.79 -10.19 -7.85
CA GLY A 77 15.32 -9.59 -6.62
C GLY A 77 14.39 -8.60 -5.93
N TRP A 78 13.07 -8.69 -6.15
CA TRP A 78 12.10 -7.85 -5.45
C TRP A 78 12.22 -7.96 -3.92
N ASP A 79 12.02 -6.83 -3.26
CA ASP A 79 12.26 -6.65 -1.83
C ASP A 79 11.19 -5.78 -1.14
N GLN A 80 10.32 -5.11 -1.91
CA GLN A 80 9.22 -4.32 -1.40
C GLN A 80 7.87 -4.75 -1.99
N ILE A 81 6.84 -4.63 -1.16
CA ILE A 81 5.46 -4.97 -1.47
C ILE A 81 4.59 -3.75 -1.23
N LEU A 82 3.73 -3.43 -2.19
CA LEU A 82 2.64 -2.48 -2.05
C LEU A 82 1.33 -3.25 -2.12
N LEU A 83 0.56 -3.18 -1.05
CA LEU A 83 -0.81 -3.69 -1.00
C LEU A 83 -1.75 -2.50 -1.12
N ILE A 84 -2.70 -2.56 -2.05
CA ILE A 84 -3.50 -1.39 -2.42
C ILE A 84 -4.86 -1.77 -2.97
N THR A 85 -5.90 -0.99 -2.63
CA THR A 85 -7.23 -1.12 -3.24
C THR A 85 -7.23 -0.60 -4.69
N GLY A 86 -8.18 -1.05 -5.51
CA GLY A 86 -8.28 -0.61 -6.90
C GLY A 86 -8.53 0.88 -7.09
N ASP A 87 -9.21 1.52 -6.14
CA ASP A 87 -9.40 2.99 -6.09
C ASP A 87 -8.24 3.75 -5.44
N ARG A 88 -7.22 3.03 -4.96
CA ARG A 88 -5.98 3.54 -4.35
C ARG A 88 -6.17 4.31 -3.03
N GLN A 89 -7.36 4.26 -2.43
CA GLN A 89 -7.62 4.97 -1.17
C GLN A 89 -6.98 4.30 0.03
N LYS A 90 -6.87 2.97 -0.01
CA LYS A 90 -6.30 2.16 1.07
C LYS A 90 -5.05 1.50 0.56
N TRP A 91 -3.93 1.73 1.22
CA TRP A 91 -2.65 1.12 0.84
C TRP A 91 -1.66 1.04 2.01
N MET A 92 -0.69 0.13 1.88
CA MET A 92 0.49 0.03 2.73
C MET A 92 1.70 -0.49 1.93
N ILE A 93 2.90 -0.05 2.32
CA ILE A 93 4.17 -0.52 1.78
C ILE A 93 4.97 -1.19 2.89
N ILE A 94 5.45 -2.40 2.63
CA ILE A 94 6.31 -3.17 3.54
C ILE A 94 7.51 -3.74 2.80
N ASN A 95 8.57 -4.06 3.55
CA ASN A 95 9.64 -4.90 3.04
C ASN A 95 9.21 -6.37 3.01
N LYS A 96 9.67 -7.12 2.01
CA LYS A 96 9.48 -8.58 1.88
C LYS A 96 9.89 -9.33 3.15
N SER A 97 10.92 -8.86 3.85
CA SER A 97 11.38 -9.47 5.10
C SER A 97 10.30 -9.56 6.19
N GLN A 98 9.31 -8.66 6.17
CA GLN A 98 8.24 -8.63 7.16
C GLN A 98 7.32 -9.85 7.06
N ILE A 99 7.13 -10.41 5.87
CA ILE A 99 6.27 -11.59 5.63
C ILE A 99 7.01 -12.93 5.68
N LEU A 100 8.35 -12.92 5.80
CA LEU A 100 9.14 -14.14 6.01
C LEU A 100 9.01 -14.69 7.44
N THR A 101 8.63 -13.84 8.38
CA THR A 101 8.45 -14.21 9.78
C THR A 101 7.05 -14.76 9.99
N THR A 102 6.95 -15.90 10.68
CA THR A 102 5.68 -16.46 11.15
C THR A 102 5.65 -16.56 12.67
N SER A 103 4.47 -16.49 13.27
CA SER A 103 4.25 -16.62 14.72
C SER A 103 3.00 -17.45 15.02
N SER A 104 2.86 -17.97 16.24
CA SER A 104 1.61 -18.62 16.68
C SER A 104 0.46 -17.62 16.92
N SER A 105 0.77 -16.33 17.06
CA SER A 105 -0.18 -15.25 17.33
C SER A 105 0.14 -14.04 16.46
N SER A 106 -0.62 -12.96 16.64
CA SER A 106 -0.26 -11.69 16.02
C SER A 106 1.09 -11.17 16.50
N PHE A 107 1.77 -10.39 15.65
CA PHE A 107 3.04 -9.75 15.94
C PHE A 107 3.17 -8.46 15.13
N TYR A 108 4.03 -7.55 15.60
CA TYR A 108 4.26 -6.28 14.93
C TYR A 108 5.22 -6.46 13.75
N ILE A 109 4.89 -5.82 12.63
CA ILE A 109 5.79 -5.61 11.50
C ILE A 109 6.03 -4.12 11.30
N GLU A 110 7.13 -3.78 10.65
CA GLU A 110 7.40 -2.42 10.17
C GLU A 110 6.65 -2.15 8.86
N VAL A 111 5.93 -1.04 8.82
CA VAL A 111 5.32 -0.43 7.63
C VAL A 111 6.16 0.77 7.24
N LEU A 112 6.61 0.81 5.98
CA LEU A 112 7.44 1.90 5.48
C LEU A 112 6.62 3.17 5.27
N ALA A 113 5.42 3.01 4.72
CA ALA A 113 4.43 4.07 4.54
C ALA A 113 3.06 3.44 4.27
N SER A 114 2.00 4.19 4.51
CA SER A 114 0.62 3.81 4.20
C SER A 114 -0.24 5.05 3.95
N HIS A 115 -1.49 4.84 3.59
CA HIS A 115 -2.47 5.92 3.53
C HIS A 115 -2.69 6.65 4.88
N GLN A 116 -2.29 6.04 6.01
CA GLN A 116 -2.38 6.63 7.35
C GLN A 116 -1.15 7.47 7.71
N SER A 117 0.03 7.12 7.19
CA SER A 117 1.29 7.76 7.55
C SER A 117 2.30 7.66 6.42
N SER A 118 2.92 8.80 6.07
CA SER A 118 4.05 8.86 5.14
C SER A 118 5.40 8.54 5.79
N THR A 119 5.44 8.37 7.12
CA THR A 119 6.64 7.96 7.86
C THR A 119 6.53 6.54 8.39
N PRO A 120 7.65 5.80 8.53
CA PRO A 120 7.61 4.43 9.03
C PRO A 120 6.96 4.31 10.41
N TYR A 121 6.24 3.21 10.62
CA TYR A 121 5.56 2.88 11.87
C TYR A 121 5.36 1.36 11.96
N THR A 122 4.85 0.86 13.09
CA THR A 122 4.56 -0.57 13.25
C THR A 122 3.08 -0.86 13.27
N THR A 123 2.68 -2.02 12.76
CA THR A 123 1.31 -2.51 12.88
C THR A 123 1.26 -3.99 13.21
N LEU A 124 0.24 -4.38 13.96
CA LEU A 124 -0.02 -5.75 14.39
C LEU A 124 -0.71 -6.55 13.27
N ILE A 125 -0.09 -7.64 12.84
CA ILE A 125 -0.59 -8.51 11.76
C ILE A 125 -0.73 -9.96 12.21
N TYR A 126 -1.31 -10.80 11.36
CA TYR A 126 -1.23 -12.26 11.52
C TYR A 126 -0.49 -12.87 10.34
N ASN A 127 0.51 -13.70 10.65
CA ASN A 127 1.16 -14.61 9.71
C ASN A 127 1.50 -15.90 10.45
N ARG A 128 0.53 -16.81 10.56
CA ARG A 128 0.62 -18.02 11.38
C ARG A 128 0.91 -19.23 10.52
N SER A 129 1.89 -20.02 10.93
CA SER A 129 2.30 -21.24 10.22
C SER A 129 1.21 -22.33 10.15
N THR A 130 0.17 -22.23 10.98
CA THR A 130 -0.96 -23.18 11.02
C THR A 130 -2.22 -22.67 10.34
N SER A 131 -2.22 -21.43 9.85
CA SER A 131 -3.40 -20.77 9.28
C SER A 131 -3.16 -20.49 7.82
N VAL A 132 -3.88 -21.20 6.96
CA VAL A 132 -3.63 -21.18 5.51
C VAL A 132 -4.14 -19.88 4.87
N GLU A 133 -5.08 -19.19 5.54
CA GLU A 133 -5.61 -17.89 5.10
C GLU A 133 -4.67 -16.69 5.35
N ASP A 134 -3.61 -16.91 6.13
CA ASP A 134 -2.64 -15.88 6.46
C ASP A 134 -1.63 -15.66 5.30
N PRO A 135 -1.02 -14.47 5.19
CA PRO A 135 -1.08 -13.36 6.14
C PRO A 135 -2.35 -12.49 6.03
N TRP A 136 -2.79 -11.96 7.18
CA TRP A 136 -3.74 -10.85 7.25
C TRP A 136 -3.00 -9.54 7.46
N LEU A 137 -3.13 -8.63 6.49
CA LEU A 137 -2.37 -7.37 6.45
C LEU A 137 -3.32 -6.18 6.28
N SER A 138 -3.15 -5.18 7.14
CA SER A 138 -3.85 -3.91 7.15
C SER A 138 -2.90 -2.78 7.58
N ALA A 139 -3.31 -1.53 7.38
CA ALA A 139 -2.51 -0.37 7.77
C ALA A 139 -2.57 -0.05 9.28
N LEU A 140 -3.51 -0.64 10.02
CA LEU A 140 -3.66 -0.53 11.48
C LEU A 140 -3.74 -1.93 12.12
N ASP A 141 -3.55 -1.97 13.44
CA ASP A 141 -3.45 -3.20 14.22
C ASP A 141 -4.66 -4.12 14.06
N HIS A 142 -4.43 -5.29 13.48
CA HIS A 142 -5.43 -6.35 13.40
C HIS A 142 -5.71 -6.89 14.82
N HIS A 143 -6.98 -6.89 15.25
CA HIS A 143 -7.54 -7.26 16.57
C HIS A 143 -8.03 -6.15 17.54
N TYR A 144 -8.12 -4.87 17.14
CA TYR A 144 -8.69 -3.86 18.05
C TYR A 144 -10.24 -3.96 18.19
N GLY A 145 -10.66 -4.89 19.05
CA GLY A 145 -11.89 -5.00 19.85
C GLY A 145 -13.21 -4.38 19.34
N GLY A 146 -14.10 -5.24 18.83
CA GLY A 146 -15.56 -5.04 18.96
C GLY A 146 -16.30 -4.41 17.78
N ARG A 147 -15.69 -4.32 16.59
CA ARG A 147 -16.33 -3.75 15.38
C ARG A 147 -16.63 -4.84 14.34
N VAL A 148 -17.59 -4.58 13.47
CA VAL A 148 -18.16 -5.58 12.55
C VAL A 148 -17.29 -5.63 11.27
N SER A 149 -17.03 -6.83 10.74
CA SER A 149 -16.25 -7.06 9.50
C SER A 149 -16.85 -6.47 8.22
N THR A 150 -17.95 -5.72 8.33
CA THR A 150 -18.75 -5.17 7.24
C THR A 150 -18.74 -3.63 7.21
N SER A 151 -17.83 -2.97 7.93
CA SER A 151 -17.66 -1.51 7.91
C SER A 151 -16.34 -1.09 7.27
N ASP A 152 -16.33 0.08 6.63
CA ASP A 152 -15.09 0.75 6.22
C ASP A 152 -14.28 1.14 7.46
N ASP A 153 -13.33 0.28 7.82
CA ASP A 153 -12.53 0.41 9.04
C ASP A 153 -11.17 -0.28 8.79
N ASP A 154 -10.08 0.42 9.08
CA ASP A 154 -8.73 -0.06 8.79
C ASP A 154 -8.29 -1.28 9.64
N VAL A 155 -9.04 -1.66 10.68
CA VAL A 155 -8.76 -2.82 11.54
C VAL A 155 -9.46 -4.10 11.07
N HIS A 156 -10.57 -3.99 10.35
CA HIS A 156 -11.42 -5.13 9.94
C HIS A 156 -11.50 -5.29 8.41
N SER A 157 -11.16 -4.22 7.70
CA SER A 157 -11.02 -4.26 6.26
C SER A 157 -9.56 -4.46 5.91
N MET A 158 -9.27 -5.55 5.19
CA MET A 158 -7.89 -5.97 4.93
C MET A 158 -7.42 -5.50 3.56
N LEU A 159 -6.10 -5.34 3.42
CA LEU A 159 -5.44 -5.13 2.13
C LEU A 159 -5.02 -6.46 1.48
N TYR A 160 -4.90 -7.52 2.29
CA TYR A 160 -4.48 -8.84 1.81
C TYR A 160 -5.03 -9.98 2.69
N GLY A 161 -5.26 -11.13 2.06
CA GLY A 161 -5.64 -12.40 2.67
C GLY A 161 -5.64 -13.53 1.63
N GLU A 162 -5.60 -14.77 2.12
CA GLU A 162 -5.36 -15.98 1.31
C GLU A 162 -6.46 -17.05 1.44
N ASN A 163 -6.21 -18.22 0.84
CA ASN A 163 -7.00 -19.45 0.93
C ASN A 163 -8.48 -19.29 0.54
N SER A 164 -8.77 -18.39 -0.40
CA SER A 164 -10.14 -18.04 -0.80
C SER A 164 -11.03 -17.68 0.41
N PHE A 165 -10.46 -17.10 1.48
CA PHE A 165 -11.22 -16.76 2.67
C PHE A 165 -12.33 -15.74 2.35
N THR A 166 -13.48 -15.88 2.99
CA THR A 166 -14.69 -15.09 2.68
C THR A 166 -14.86 -13.89 3.61
N GLY A 167 -14.22 -13.88 4.78
CA GLY A 167 -14.28 -12.77 5.73
C GLY A 167 -13.34 -11.61 5.37
N TRP A 168 -13.45 -10.54 6.16
CA TRP A 168 -12.57 -9.36 6.09
C TRP A 168 -12.54 -8.68 4.71
N SER A 169 -13.65 -8.77 3.97
CA SER A 169 -13.72 -8.49 2.54
C SER A 169 -14.16 -7.08 2.17
N TYR A 170 -14.46 -6.22 3.14
CA TYR A 170 -15.15 -4.96 2.90
C TYR A 170 -14.39 -4.06 1.91
N TRP A 171 -13.08 -3.85 2.10
CA TRP A 171 -12.30 -3.05 1.15
C TRP A 171 -12.22 -3.66 -0.23
N ARG A 172 -11.91 -4.95 -0.33
CA ARG A 172 -11.88 -5.68 -1.59
C ARG A 172 -13.20 -5.53 -2.37
N ALA A 173 -14.34 -5.58 -1.68
CA ALA A 173 -15.67 -5.47 -2.29
C ALA A 173 -16.11 -4.03 -2.63
N ASN A 174 -15.64 -3.01 -1.89
CA ASN A 174 -16.12 -1.63 -2.02
C ASN A 174 -15.10 -0.65 -2.62
N HIS A 175 -13.84 -1.04 -2.75
CA HIS A 175 -12.74 -0.20 -3.24
C HIS A 175 -12.10 -0.76 -4.53
N LEU A 176 -12.92 -1.24 -5.46
CA LEU A 176 -12.50 -1.71 -6.79
C LEU A 176 -11.50 -2.89 -6.79
N GLY A 177 -11.58 -3.76 -5.78
CA GLY A 177 -10.72 -4.94 -5.63
C GLY A 177 -9.48 -4.67 -4.79
N ALA A 178 -8.62 -5.68 -4.71
CA ALA A 178 -7.35 -5.63 -3.98
C ALA A 178 -6.21 -6.04 -4.91
N ASN A 179 -5.10 -5.31 -4.84
CA ASN A 179 -3.95 -5.48 -5.70
C ASN A 179 -2.67 -5.63 -4.86
N VAL A 180 -1.77 -6.46 -5.38
CA VAL A 180 -0.42 -6.65 -4.88
C VAL A 180 0.54 -6.20 -5.96
N PHE A 181 1.36 -5.21 -5.62
CA PHE A 181 2.49 -4.80 -6.42
C PHE A 181 3.79 -5.15 -5.70
N ILE A 182 4.82 -5.43 -6.49
CA ILE A 182 6.17 -5.61 -5.99
C ILE A 182 7.14 -4.72 -6.76
N ARG A 183 8.28 -4.42 -6.14
CA ARG A 183 9.43 -3.82 -6.81
C ARG A 183 10.74 -4.29 -6.19
N ASN A 184 11.82 -4.01 -6.90
CA ASN A 184 13.17 -4.03 -6.36
C ASN A 184 13.55 -2.59 -6.05
N SER A 185 13.72 -2.27 -4.76
CA SER A 185 13.95 -0.92 -4.25
C SER A 185 15.25 -0.30 -4.74
N VAL A 186 16.22 -1.13 -5.13
CA VAL A 186 17.52 -0.70 -5.67
C VAL A 186 17.44 -0.36 -7.16
N VAL A 187 16.49 -0.96 -7.89
CA VAL A 187 16.30 -0.77 -9.34
C VAL A 187 15.22 0.27 -9.64
N SER A 188 14.35 0.59 -8.68
CA SER A 188 13.42 1.71 -8.80
C SER A 188 14.20 3.03 -8.85
N VAL A 189 14.08 3.71 -9.99
CA VAL A 189 14.80 4.93 -10.43
C VAL A 189 15.19 5.87 -9.26
N PRO A 190 16.46 6.32 -9.20
CA PRO A 190 16.84 7.42 -8.30
C PRO A 190 16.09 8.67 -8.76
N GLU A 191 15.15 9.20 -7.96
CA GLU A 191 14.69 10.60 -7.94
C GLU A 191 13.34 10.70 -7.19
N LEU A 192 13.41 10.80 -5.85
CA LEU A 192 12.64 11.78 -5.07
C LEU A 192 13.44 12.26 -3.85
N SER A 193 14.79 12.20 -3.91
CA SER A 193 15.63 12.88 -2.93
C SER A 193 16.46 13.95 -3.65
N ASN A 194 16.12 15.21 -3.39
CA ASN A 194 16.90 16.44 -3.63
C ASN A 194 16.48 17.36 -4.78
N SER A 195 15.78 16.92 -5.83
CA SER A 195 15.42 17.80 -6.95
C SER A 195 14.28 18.78 -6.62
N LEU A 196 13.27 18.37 -5.84
CA LEU A 196 12.17 19.27 -5.44
C LEU A 196 12.61 20.35 -4.42
N LEU A 197 13.58 20.04 -3.55
CA LEU A 197 14.20 21.00 -2.63
C LEU A 197 15.12 21.98 -3.38
N PHE A 198 15.80 21.54 -4.43
CA PHE A 198 16.61 22.42 -5.29
C PHE A 198 15.74 23.39 -6.11
N PHE A 199 14.61 22.93 -6.66
CA PHE A 199 13.71 23.80 -7.41
C PHE A 199 13.01 24.84 -6.51
N LEU A 200 12.59 24.46 -5.30
CA LEU A 200 12.04 25.40 -4.32
C LEU A 200 13.10 26.39 -3.80
N GLY A 201 14.35 25.95 -3.62
CA GLY A 201 15.46 26.80 -3.21
C GLY A 201 15.87 27.84 -4.27
N ILE A 202 15.88 27.46 -5.54
CA ILE A 202 16.22 28.37 -6.66
C ILE A 202 15.11 29.40 -6.89
N VAL A 203 13.84 28.99 -6.85
CA VAL A 203 12.71 29.93 -7.01
C VAL A 203 12.66 30.94 -5.85
N ALA A 204 12.93 30.52 -4.61
CA ALA A 204 13.04 31.43 -3.48
C ALA A 204 14.21 32.43 -3.61
N TYR A 205 15.37 31.99 -4.13
CA TYR A 205 16.53 32.86 -4.34
C TYR A 205 16.26 33.99 -5.33
N PHE A 206 15.61 33.71 -6.47
CA PHE A 206 15.27 34.71 -7.48
C PHE A 206 14.18 35.69 -7.03
N PHE A 207 13.22 35.24 -6.21
CA PHE A 207 12.20 36.14 -5.65
C PHE A 207 12.78 37.11 -4.60
N ILE A 208 13.83 36.71 -3.87
CA ILE A 208 14.44 37.54 -2.82
C ILE A 208 15.50 38.50 -3.41
N HIS A 209 16.22 38.11 -4.47
CA HIS A 209 17.37 38.87 -4.98
C HIS A 209 17.18 39.50 -6.37
N GLY A 210 16.06 39.22 -7.06
CA GLY A 210 15.79 39.68 -8.43
C GLY A 210 15.21 41.10 -8.56
N LYS A 211 15.19 41.91 -7.51
CA LYS A 211 14.83 43.34 -7.61
C LYS A 211 16.06 44.21 -7.38
N ARG A 212 16.80 44.48 -8.46
CA ARG A 212 17.53 45.73 -8.67
C ARG A 212 17.21 46.25 -10.06
#